data_AF-A0A453F5K2-F1
#
_entry.id   AF-A0A453F5K2-F1
#
_cell.length_a   1.000
_cell.length_b   1.000
_cell.length_c   1.000
_cell.angle_alpha   90.00
_cell.angle_beta   90.00
_cell.angle_gamma   90.00
#
_symmetry.space_group_name_H-M   'P 1'
#
loop_
_entity.id
_entity.type
_entity.pdbx_description
1 polymer ?
#
loop_
_entity_poly.entity_id
_entity_poly.type
_entity_poly.pdbx_seq_one_letter_code
_entity_poly.pdbx_strand_id
1 'polypeptide(L)'
;MHLVLAEEVRLRRLQPGGGGQGQDEDDENVTRWKEAMTACFARVDGEVGVDDGTDAGEQTVGSTAVVAVVGPRRIVVANCGDSRAVLSRGGVPVPLSADHKPDRPDEMERVEAAGGKVINWNGYRILGVLATSRSIGDYYLKPYVIAEPEVTVMDRTDKDEFLILASDGLWDVVSNDVACKIARNCLSGRAASKYPESVSGSTAADAAALLVELAIARGSKDNISVVVVELRRLKSRAAAVIKENRTRWH
;
A
#
# COMPACT_ATOMS: atom_id res chain seq x y z
N MET A 1 -7.58 -9.86 9.71
CA MET A 1 -6.32 -9.77 8.93
C MET A 1 -5.04 -9.74 9.78
N HIS A 2 -4.72 -8.70 10.56
CA HIS A 2 -3.42 -8.62 11.27
C HIS A 2 -3.12 -9.81 12.22
N LEU A 3 -4.14 -10.35 12.90
CA LEU A 3 -4.01 -11.55 13.74
C LEU A 3 -3.68 -12.80 12.91
N VAL A 4 -4.42 -13.01 11.82
CA VAL A 4 -4.21 -14.12 10.88
C VAL A 4 -2.80 -14.04 10.28
N LEU A 5 -2.38 -12.87 9.81
CA LEU A 5 -1.04 -12.68 9.27
C LEU A 5 0.05 -12.97 10.31
N ALA A 6 -0.14 -12.53 11.56
CA ALA A 6 0.80 -12.83 12.63
C ALA A 6 0.91 -14.34 12.91
N GLU A 7 -0.18 -15.10 12.75
CA GLU A 7 -0.18 -16.56 12.84
C GLU A 7 0.56 -17.20 11.65
N GLU A 8 0.25 -16.79 10.41
CA GLU A 8 0.90 -17.30 9.19
C GLU A 8 2.43 -17.06 9.21
N VAL A 9 2.86 -15.88 9.67
CA VAL A 9 4.27 -15.51 9.85
C VAL A 9 4.95 -16.42 10.89
N ARG A 10 4.27 -16.73 12.01
CA ARG A 10 4.79 -17.64 13.04
C ARG A 10 4.89 -19.07 12.54
N LEU A 11 3.83 -19.59 11.89
CA LEU A 11 3.78 -20.95 11.34
C LEU A 11 4.92 -21.19 10.36
N ARG A 12 5.17 -20.20 9.50
CA ARG A 12 6.26 -20.24 8.52
C ARG A 12 7.59 -19.78 9.06
N ARG A 13 7.76 -19.51 10.36
CA ARG A 13 9.03 -19.04 10.98
C ARG A 13 9.68 -17.87 10.24
N LEU A 14 8.88 -16.96 9.71
CA LEU A 14 9.35 -15.81 8.95
C LEU A 14 9.93 -14.76 9.89
N GLN A 15 11.14 -14.30 9.61
CA GLN A 15 11.75 -13.18 10.32
C GLN A 15 11.83 -11.97 9.40
N PRO A 16 11.19 -10.83 9.75
CA PRO A 16 11.35 -9.57 9.02
C PRO A 16 12.80 -9.03 9.01
N GLY A 17 13.71 -9.66 9.78
CA GLY A 17 15.14 -9.34 9.88
C GLY A 17 16.11 -10.44 9.45
N GLY A 18 15.63 -11.60 9.00
CA GLY A 18 16.49 -12.68 8.49
C GLY A 18 16.92 -12.37 7.05
N GLY A 19 18.16 -11.91 6.87
CA GLY A 19 18.79 -11.94 5.55
C GLY A 19 19.60 -13.23 5.48
N GLY A 20 19.33 -14.07 4.48
CA GLY A 20 20.09 -15.28 4.24
C GLY A 20 21.53 -14.95 3.86
N GLN A 21 22.45 -15.90 4.08
CA GLN A 21 23.80 -15.83 3.54
C GLN A 21 23.83 -16.56 2.19
N GLY A 22 23.09 -16.06 1.20
CA GLY A 22 23.08 -16.64 -0.15
C GLY A 22 21.86 -16.23 -0.98
N GLN A 23 22.00 -16.25 -2.30
CA GLN A 23 20.93 -15.89 -3.25
C GLN A 23 19.75 -16.88 -3.19
N ASP A 24 20.02 -18.17 -3.00
CA ASP A 24 19.00 -19.21 -2.90
C ASP A 24 18.15 -19.09 -1.61
N GLU A 25 18.78 -18.73 -0.48
CA GLU A 25 18.06 -18.49 0.80
C GLU A 25 17.16 -17.25 0.72
N ASP A 26 17.59 -16.24 -0.04
CA ASP A 26 16.80 -15.02 -0.23
C ASP A 26 15.56 -15.27 -1.09
N ASP A 27 15.69 -16.06 -2.16
CA ASP A 27 14.56 -16.48 -3.01
C ASP A 27 13.57 -17.39 -2.27
N GLU A 28 14.06 -18.31 -1.42
CA GLU A 28 13.22 -19.13 -0.55
C GLU A 28 12.45 -18.26 0.45
N ASN A 29 13.11 -17.24 1.04
CA ASN A 29 12.46 -16.33 1.98
C ASN A 29 11.39 -15.46 1.29
N VAL A 30 11.66 -14.98 0.07
CA VAL A 30 10.65 -14.28 -0.75
C VAL A 30 9.45 -15.18 -0.99
N THR A 31 9.68 -16.44 -1.35
CA THR A 31 8.61 -17.43 -1.61
C THR A 31 7.76 -17.67 -0.36
N ARG A 32 8.38 -17.86 0.81
CA ARG A 32 7.66 -18.02 2.09
C ARG A 32 6.82 -16.80 2.46
N TRP A 33 7.29 -15.59 2.16
CA TRP A 33 6.50 -14.36 2.35
C TRP A 33 5.28 -14.31 1.42
N LYS A 34 5.45 -14.70 0.15
CA LYS A 34 4.32 -14.81 -0.79
C LYS A 34 3.28 -15.80 -0.27
N GLU A 35 3.72 -17.01 0.11
CA GLU A 35 2.83 -18.03 0.66
C GLU A 35 2.10 -17.57 1.94
N ALA A 36 2.80 -16.90 2.87
CA ALA A 36 2.19 -16.41 4.10
C ALA A 36 1.12 -15.34 3.84
N MET A 37 1.40 -14.41 2.92
CA MET A 37 0.44 -13.37 2.53
C MET A 37 -0.75 -13.97 1.78
N THR A 38 -0.52 -14.84 0.80
CA THR A 38 -1.60 -15.52 0.07
C THR A 38 -2.47 -16.36 0.99
N ALA A 39 -1.88 -17.14 1.91
CA ALA A 39 -2.63 -17.91 2.90
C ALA A 39 -3.45 -17.01 3.83
N CYS A 40 -2.88 -15.88 4.28
CA CYS A 40 -3.61 -14.92 5.11
C CYS A 40 -4.82 -14.33 4.36
N PHE A 41 -4.67 -13.92 3.11
CA PHE A 41 -5.75 -13.34 2.33
C PHE A 41 -6.83 -14.38 2.03
N ALA A 42 -6.44 -15.60 1.65
CA ALA A 42 -7.37 -16.71 1.42
C ALA A 42 -8.16 -17.08 2.67
N ARG A 43 -7.52 -17.12 3.84
CA ARG A 43 -8.20 -17.41 5.10
C ARG A 43 -9.17 -16.29 5.50
N VAL A 44 -8.77 -15.02 5.38
CA VAL A 44 -9.66 -13.89 5.67
C VAL A 44 -10.84 -13.84 4.68
N ASP A 45 -10.61 -14.10 3.39
CA ASP A 45 -11.67 -14.21 2.39
C ASP A 45 -12.63 -15.36 2.71
N GLY A 46 -12.12 -16.52 3.13
CA GLY A 46 -12.93 -17.66 3.58
C GLY A 46 -13.72 -17.40 4.85
N GLU A 47 -13.19 -16.63 5.81
CA GLU A 47 -13.91 -16.19 7.02
C GLU A 47 -15.03 -15.18 6.69
N VAL A 48 -14.88 -14.38 5.63
CA VAL A 48 -15.93 -13.53 5.05
C VAL A 48 -16.88 -14.33 4.15
N GLY A 49 -16.50 -15.57 3.83
CA GLY A 49 -17.23 -16.48 2.99
C GLY A 49 -18.65 -16.73 3.48
N VAL A 50 -19.46 -17.09 2.49
CA VAL A 50 -20.91 -17.13 2.55
C VAL A 50 -21.32 -18.59 2.72
N ASP A 51 -22.08 -18.93 3.78
CA ASP A 51 -22.69 -20.26 3.94
C ASP A 51 -24.08 -20.29 3.27
N ASP A 52 -24.68 -21.49 3.13
CA ASP A 52 -25.99 -21.73 2.48
C ASP A 52 -27.18 -20.91 3.05
N GLY A 53 -26.98 -20.15 4.13
CA GLY A 53 -27.99 -19.30 4.78
C GLY A 53 -27.75 -17.80 4.73
N THR A 54 -26.68 -17.33 4.06
CA THR A 54 -26.33 -15.91 4.03
C THR A 54 -27.17 -15.14 3.01
N ASP A 55 -27.63 -13.95 3.40
CA ASP A 55 -28.46 -13.09 2.56
C ASP A 55 -27.74 -12.65 1.27
N ALA A 56 -28.49 -12.50 0.19
CA ALA A 56 -27.96 -12.10 -1.11
C ALA A 56 -27.24 -10.73 -1.06
N GLY A 57 -27.64 -9.85 -0.14
CA GLY A 57 -26.99 -8.57 0.10
C GLY A 57 -25.56 -8.71 0.64
N GLU A 58 -25.31 -9.66 1.54
CA GLU A 58 -23.98 -9.86 2.15
C GLU A 58 -22.96 -10.39 1.13
N GLN A 59 -23.42 -11.12 0.09
CA GLN A 59 -22.55 -11.59 -0.98
C GLN A 59 -21.98 -10.47 -1.85
N THR A 60 -22.62 -9.28 -1.84
CA THR A 60 -22.23 -8.11 -2.63
C THR A 60 -21.24 -7.18 -1.92
N VAL A 61 -20.87 -7.50 -0.69
CA VAL A 61 -19.94 -6.70 0.10
C VAL A 61 -18.52 -7.22 -0.13
N GLY A 62 -17.60 -6.30 -0.36
CA GLY A 62 -16.18 -6.60 -0.46
C GLY A 62 -15.32 -5.41 -0.07
N SER A 63 -14.02 -5.64 -0.03
CA SER A 63 -13.04 -4.64 0.34
C SER A 63 -11.70 -4.88 -0.34
N THR A 64 -11.02 -3.78 -0.67
CA THR A 64 -9.61 -3.84 -1.06
C THR A 64 -8.73 -3.96 0.17
N ALA A 65 -7.52 -4.47 -0.01
CA ALA A 65 -6.56 -4.62 1.07
C ALA A 65 -5.14 -4.38 0.54
N VAL A 66 -4.51 -3.32 1.03
CA VAL A 66 -3.07 -3.11 0.92
C VAL A 66 -2.46 -3.24 2.32
N VAL A 67 -1.52 -4.17 2.48
CA VAL A 67 -0.92 -4.52 3.77
C VAL A 67 0.59 -4.40 3.66
N ALA A 68 1.23 -3.77 4.65
CA ALA A 68 2.68 -3.70 4.76
C ALA A 68 3.18 -4.30 6.08
N VAL A 69 4.19 -5.18 5.99
CA VAL A 69 5.00 -5.62 7.13
C VAL A 69 6.35 -4.95 7.02
N VAL A 70 6.64 -4.08 7.98
CA VAL A 70 7.89 -3.30 8.01
C VAL A 70 8.84 -3.93 9.03
N GLY A 71 9.84 -4.64 8.53
CA GLY A 71 10.95 -5.17 9.31
C GLY A 71 12.15 -4.23 9.37
N PRO A 72 13.19 -4.56 10.17
CA PRO A 72 14.43 -3.80 10.20
C PRO A 72 15.20 -3.86 8.87
N ARG A 73 15.10 -4.97 8.12
CA ARG A 73 15.84 -5.20 6.87
C ARG A 73 14.96 -5.25 5.63
N ARG A 74 13.67 -5.57 5.76
CA ARG A 74 12.75 -5.72 4.62
C ARG A 74 11.43 -5.02 4.84
N ILE A 75 10.80 -4.62 3.74
CA ILE A 75 9.40 -4.20 3.66
C ILE A 75 8.70 -5.22 2.77
N VAL A 76 7.65 -5.84 3.29
CA VAL A 76 6.80 -6.76 2.53
C VAL A 76 5.45 -6.11 2.33
N VAL A 77 5.02 -5.96 1.08
CA VAL A 77 3.72 -5.40 0.72
C VAL A 77 2.90 -6.47 0.02
N ALA A 78 1.66 -6.66 0.46
CA ALA A 78 0.65 -7.46 -0.22
C ALA A 78 -0.51 -6.55 -0.63
N ASN A 79 -0.90 -6.58 -1.91
CA ASN A 79 -2.01 -5.78 -2.42
C ASN A 79 -3.07 -6.67 -3.07
N CYS A 80 -4.34 -6.41 -2.75
CA CYS A 80 -5.51 -6.99 -3.40
C CYS A 80 -6.52 -5.86 -3.60
N GLY A 81 -6.67 -5.41 -4.84
CA GLY A 81 -7.46 -4.24 -5.20
C GLY A 81 -6.65 -3.05 -5.71
N ASP A 82 -7.24 -1.86 -5.65
CA ASP A 82 -6.71 -0.61 -6.21
C ASP A 82 -6.32 0.45 -5.16
N SER A 83 -6.27 0.05 -3.89
CA SER A 83 -5.39 0.72 -2.92
C SER A 83 -3.92 0.53 -3.31
N ARG A 84 -3.04 1.45 -2.90
CA ARG A 84 -1.62 1.43 -3.31
C ARG A 84 -0.65 1.76 -2.19
N ALA A 85 0.52 1.10 -2.22
CA ALA A 85 1.67 1.37 -1.38
C ALA A 85 2.84 1.97 -2.19
N VAL A 86 3.40 3.09 -1.71
CA VAL A 86 4.51 3.80 -2.35
C VAL A 86 5.59 4.14 -1.33
N LEU A 87 6.81 3.67 -1.56
CA LEU A 87 8.00 3.96 -0.75
C LEU A 87 8.70 5.22 -1.27
N SER A 88 9.08 6.15 -0.40
CA SER A 88 10.06 7.18 -0.75
C SER A 88 11.47 6.68 -0.50
N ARG A 89 12.28 6.58 -1.55
CA ARG A 89 13.71 6.22 -1.49
C ARG A 89 14.55 7.37 -2.04
N GLY A 90 15.27 8.06 -1.16
CA GLY A 90 16.05 9.24 -1.52
C GLY A 90 15.22 10.41 -2.04
N GLY A 91 13.90 10.40 -1.80
CA GLY A 91 12.94 11.35 -2.35
C GLY A 91 12.35 10.99 -3.71
N VAL A 92 12.64 9.79 -4.23
CA VAL A 92 12.03 9.24 -5.44
C VAL A 92 10.93 8.26 -5.02
N PRO A 93 9.71 8.34 -5.57
CA PRO A 93 8.69 7.35 -5.33
C PRO A 93 9.05 6.00 -5.96
N VAL A 94 8.92 4.94 -5.18
CA VAL A 94 9.09 3.54 -5.59
C VAL A 94 7.78 2.82 -5.27
N PRO A 95 6.90 2.59 -6.27
CA PRO A 95 5.69 1.81 -6.06
C PRO A 95 6.04 0.40 -5.58
N LEU A 96 5.42 -0.05 -4.49
CA LEU A 96 5.58 -1.40 -3.95
C LEU A 96 4.36 -2.29 -4.26
N SER A 97 3.30 -1.71 -4.83
CA SER A 97 2.16 -2.42 -5.36
C SER A 97 1.73 -1.82 -6.70
N ALA A 98 1.04 -2.62 -7.51
CA ALA A 98 0.31 -2.18 -8.69
C ALA A 98 -1.19 -2.34 -8.42
N ASP A 99 -1.99 -1.42 -8.93
CA ASP A 99 -3.44 -1.47 -8.77
C ASP A 99 -4.01 -2.61 -9.61
N HIS A 100 -5.00 -3.31 -9.06
CA HIS A 100 -5.76 -4.33 -9.77
C HIS A 100 -6.94 -3.68 -10.50
N LYS A 101 -6.64 -2.81 -11.47
CA LYS A 101 -7.67 -2.20 -12.32
C LYS A 101 -8.13 -3.21 -13.39
N PRO A 102 -9.44 -3.30 -13.69
CA PRO A 102 -9.95 -4.26 -14.69
C PRO A 102 -9.36 -4.12 -16.09
N ASP A 103 -8.84 -2.96 -16.45
CA ASP A 103 -8.18 -2.70 -17.73
C ASP A 103 -6.66 -2.95 -17.74
N ARG A 104 -6.08 -3.38 -16.62
CA ARG A 104 -4.70 -3.84 -16.59
C ARG A 104 -4.60 -5.10 -17.48
N PRO A 105 -3.69 -5.17 -18.47
CA PRO A 105 -3.76 -6.20 -19.51
C PRO A 105 -3.82 -7.65 -19.01
N ASP A 106 -3.01 -7.98 -18.00
CA ASP A 106 -2.97 -9.29 -17.37
C ASP A 106 -4.25 -9.61 -16.56
N GLU A 107 -4.83 -8.61 -15.89
CA GLU A 107 -6.10 -8.78 -15.17
C GLU A 107 -7.29 -8.91 -16.13
N MET A 108 -7.30 -8.14 -17.22
CA MET A 108 -8.32 -8.26 -18.26
C MET A 108 -8.29 -9.66 -18.87
N GLU A 109 -7.10 -10.14 -19.26
CA GLU A 109 -6.91 -11.49 -19.80
C GLU A 109 -7.38 -12.56 -18.80
N ARG A 110 -7.00 -12.43 -17.52
CA ARG A 110 -7.44 -13.36 -16.45
C ARG A 110 -8.96 -13.42 -16.32
N VAL A 111 -9.62 -12.26 -16.32
CA VAL A 111 -11.07 -12.14 -16.17
C VAL A 111 -11.79 -12.74 -17.38
N GLU A 112 -11.33 -12.46 -18.60
CA GLU A 112 -11.93 -12.98 -19.84
C GLU A 112 -11.70 -14.49 -19.99
N ALA A 113 -10.52 -14.99 -19.62
CA ALA A 113 -10.21 -16.42 -19.59
C ALA A 113 -11.11 -17.20 -18.62
N ALA A 114 -11.57 -16.55 -17.54
CA ALA A 114 -12.54 -17.11 -16.60
C ALA A 114 -14.00 -17.02 -17.09
N GLY A 115 -14.25 -16.47 -18.29
CA GLY A 115 -15.60 -16.28 -18.87
C GLY A 115 -16.26 -14.96 -18.48
N GLY A 116 -15.54 -14.07 -17.79
CA GLY A 116 -16.01 -12.74 -17.40
C GLY A 116 -15.93 -11.74 -18.54
N LYS A 117 -16.32 -10.49 -18.25
CA LYS A 117 -16.20 -9.36 -19.18
C LYS A 117 -15.73 -8.12 -18.45
N VAL A 118 -14.84 -7.37 -19.10
CA VAL A 118 -14.48 -6.02 -18.66
C VAL A 118 -15.25 -5.01 -19.51
N ILE A 119 -16.06 -4.17 -18.85
CA ILE A 119 -16.96 -3.22 -19.52
C ILE A 119 -16.58 -1.81 -19.08
N ASN A 120 -16.35 -0.92 -20.04
CA ASN A 120 -16.17 0.50 -19.75
C ASN A 120 -17.54 1.15 -19.51
N TRP A 121 -17.87 1.37 -18.23
CA TRP A 121 -19.10 1.98 -17.77
C TRP A 121 -18.80 2.93 -16.61
N ASN A 122 -18.50 4.20 -16.94
CA ASN A 122 -17.93 5.18 -15.99
C ASN A 122 -16.66 4.64 -15.32
N GLY A 123 -15.70 4.20 -16.14
CA GLY A 123 -14.53 3.44 -15.75
C GLY A 123 -14.65 1.97 -16.14
N TYR A 124 -13.52 1.28 -16.27
CA TYR A 124 -13.52 -0.16 -16.57
C TYR A 124 -13.96 -0.95 -15.34
N ARG A 125 -14.91 -1.86 -15.54
CA ARG A 125 -15.55 -2.62 -14.48
C ARG A 125 -15.73 -4.08 -14.85
N ILE A 126 -15.55 -4.96 -13.87
CA ILE A 126 -15.89 -6.39 -13.97
C ILE A 126 -17.41 -6.52 -14.08
N LEU A 127 -17.87 -7.09 -15.19
CA LEU A 127 -19.29 -7.23 -15.55
C LEU A 127 -20.07 -5.90 -15.52
N GLY A 128 -19.39 -4.76 -15.65
CA GLY A 128 -20.01 -3.44 -15.53
C GLY A 128 -20.30 -2.99 -14.09
N VAL A 129 -19.90 -3.78 -13.08
CA VAL A 129 -20.24 -3.55 -11.67
C VAL A 129 -19.04 -3.02 -10.88
N LEU A 130 -18.00 -3.83 -10.68
CA LEU A 130 -16.90 -3.53 -9.77
C LEU A 130 -15.69 -2.91 -10.48
N ALA A 131 -15.14 -1.81 -9.95
CA ALA A 131 -14.05 -1.05 -10.56
C ALA A 131 -12.63 -1.56 -10.22
N THR A 132 -12.55 -2.67 -9.49
CA THR A 132 -11.32 -3.43 -9.21
C THR A 132 -11.50 -4.87 -9.68
N SER A 133 -10.43 -5.52 -10.13
CA SER A 133 -10.43 -6.92 -10.55
C SER A 133 -10.13 -7.90 -9.42
N ARG A 134 -9.66 -7.40 -8.27
CA ARG A 134 -9.37 -8.21 -7.07
C ARG A 134 -9.91 -7.55 -5.80
N SER A 135 -10.47 -8.34 -4.90
CA SER A 135 -10.95 -7.91 -3.59
C SER A 135 -11.15 -9.11 -2.66
N ILE A 136 -11.20 -8.84 -1.35
CA ILE A 136 -11.70 -9.79 -0.35
C ILE A 136 -13.22 -9.63 -0.29
N GLY A 137 -13.96 -10.74 -0.27
CA GLY A 137 -15.41 -10.74 -0.39
C GLY A 137 -15.86 -10.76 -1.85
N ASP A 138 -16.87 -9.95 -2.19
CA ASP A 138 -17.48 -9.87 -3.53
C ASP A 138 -17.80 -11.26 -4.12
N TYR A 139 -18.33 -12.16 -3.28
CA TYR A 139 -18.52 -13.57 -3.62
C TYR A 139 -19.42 -13.78 -4.85
N TYR A 140 -20.38 -12.89 -5.08
CA TYR A 140 -21.24 -12.91 -6.26
C TYR A 140 -20.49 -12.69 -7.59
N LEU A 141 -19.28 -12.13 -7.55
CA LEU A 141 -18.42 -11.90 -8.72
C LEU A 141 -17.29 -12.95 -8.86
N LYS A 142 -17.20 -13.92 -7.95
CA LYS A 142 -16.28 -15.05 -8.13
C LYS A 142 -16.80 -15.92 -9.30
N PRO A 143 -15.92 -16.43 -10.20
CA PRO A 143 -14.46 -16.45 -10.11
C PRO A 143 -13.74 -15.25 -10.77
N TYR A 144 -14.46 -14.25 -11.27
CA TYR A 144 -13.86 -13.13 -12.00
C TYR A 144 -13.06 -12.21 -11.07
N VAL A 145 -13.59 -11.96 -9.88
CA VAL A 145 -12.91 -11.24 -8.80
C VAL A 145 -12.29 -12.25 -7.84
N ILE A 146 -10.99 -12.11 -7.57
CA ILE A 146 -10.24 -13.02 -6.70
C ILE A 146 -9.61 -12.26 -5.52
N ALA A 147 -9.42 -12.95 -4.40
CA ALA A 147 -8.80 -12.40 -3.20
C ALA A 147 -7.27 -12.63 -3.15
N GLU A 148 -6.69 -13.17 -4.22
CA GLU A 148 -5.25 -13.46 -4.29
C GLU A 148 -4.42 -12.17 -4.40
N PRO A 149 -3.54 -11.88 -3.42
CA PRO A 149 -2.76 -10.67 -3.43
C PRO A 149 -1.52 -10.78 -4.33
N GLU A 150 -1.08 -9.66 -4.88
CA GLU A 150 0.28 -9.51 -5.38
C GLU A 150 1.22 -9.07 -4.24
N VAL A 151 2.34 -9.77 -4.11
CA VAL A 151 3.25 -9.61 -2.98
C VAL A 151 4.64 -9.17 -3.45
N THR A 152 5.07 -8.02 -2.96
CA THR A 152 6.39 -7.43 -3.18
C THR A 152 7.22 -7.53 -1.90
N VAL A 153 8.42 -8.10 -2.00
CA VAL A 153 9.41 -8.12 -0.91
C VAL A 153 10.57 -7.21 -1.32
N MET A 154 10.81 -6.16 -0.54
CA MET A 154 11.81 -5.12 -0.84
C MET A 154 12.81 -5.03 0.30
N ASP A 155 14.11 -5.11 -0.03
CA ASP A 155 15.17 -4.82 0.93
C ASP A 155 15.21 -3.33 1.26
N ARG A 156 15.41 -3.05 2.55
CA ARG A 156 15.54 -1.70 3.07
C ARG A 156 16.93 -1.16 2.80
N THR A 157 16.97 0.13 2.50
CA THR A 157 18.21 0.89 2.38
C THR A 157 18.20 2.06 3.36
N ASP A 158 19.38 2.63 3.63
CA ASP A 158 19.52 3.85 4.41
C ASP A 158 18.86 5.08 3.75
N LYS A 159 18.57 4.98 2.44
CA LYS A 159 17.85 5.99 1.65
C LYS A 159 16.34 5.92 1.82
N ASP A 160 15.80 4.90 2.49
CA ASP A 160 14.36 4.75 2.69
C ASP A 160 13.87 5.76 3.72
N GLU A 161 12.98 6.65 3.30
CA GLU A 161 12.54 7.80 4.11
C GLU A 161 11.23 7.49 4.83
N PHE A 162 10.20 7.11 4.07
CA PHE A 162 8.86 6.81 4.57
C PHE A 162 8.08 5.96 3.55
N LEU A 163 7.03 5.29 4.01
CA LEU A 163 6.09 4.53 3.20
C LEU A 163 4.71 5.19 3.28
N ILE A 164 4.01 5.28 2.16
CA ILE A 164 2.61 5.73 2.07
C ILE A 164 1.75 4.55 1.65
N LEU A 165 0.70 4.25 2.40
CA LEU A 165 -0.39 3.37 1.98
C LEU A 165 -1.65 4.22 1.90
N ALA A 166 -2.41 4.13 0.82
CA ALA A 166 -3.67 4.86 0.71
C ALA A 166 -4.66 4.19 -0.23
N SER A 167 -5.94 4.52 -0.05
CA SER A 167 -7.02 4.20 -1.00
C SER A 167 -6.87 5.01 -2.29
N ASP A 168 -7.54 4.55 -3.34
CA ASP A 168 -7.71 5.24 -4.62
C ASP A 168 -8.29 6.66 -4.48
N GLY A 169 -9.09 6.93 -3.43
CA GLY A 169 -9.52 8.29 -3.08
C GLY A 169 -8.36 9.30 -2.98
N LEU A 170 -7.14 8.87 -2.65
CA LEU A 170 -5.92 9.68 -2.82
C LEU A 170 -5.34 9.56 -4.24
N TRP A 171 -5.09 8.33 -4.69
CA TRP A 171 -4.27 8.05 -5.88
C TRP A 171 -4.91 8.45 -7.20
N ASP A 172 -6.23 8.56 -7.26
CA ASP A 172 -6.97 9.00 -8.44
C ASP A 172 -6.73 10.49 -8.77
N VAL A 173 -6.38 11.29 -7.76
CA VAL A 173 -6.19 12.74 -7.92
C VAL A 173 -4.78 13.22 -7.51
N VAL A 174 -3.97 12.37 -6.87
CA VAL A 174 -2.60 12.67 -6.46
C VAL A 174 -1.64 11.61 -7.00
N SER A 175 -0.69 12.04 -7.85
CA SER A 175 0.36 11.15 -8.36
C SER A 175 1.37 10.79 -7.28
N ASN A 176 2.07 9.67 -7.48
CA ASN A 176 3.12 9.18 -6.57
C ASN A 176 4.19 10.26 -6.28
N ASP A 177 4.64 10.99 -7.31
CA ASP A 177 5.63 12.08 -7.16
C ASP A 177 5.12 13.23 -6.29
N VAL A 178 3.86 13.65 -6.50
CA VAL A 178 3.26 14.72 -5.71
C VAL A 178 3.09 14.27 -4.27
N ALA A 179 2.56 13.08 -4.03
CA ALA A 179 2.37 12.54 -2.69
C ALA A 179 3.70 12.45 -1.93
N CYS A 180 4.73 11.87 -2.55
CA CYS A 180 6.07 11.78 -1.96
C CYS A 180 6.67 13.16 -1.68
N LYS A 181 6.53 14.12 -2.59
CA LYS A 181 7.04 15.49 -2.40
C LYS A 181 6.37 16.18 -1.21
N ILE A 182 5.04 16.06 -1.07
CA ILE A 182 4.28 16.67 0.01
C ILE A 182 4.64 16.03 1.35
N ALA A 183 4.59 14.71 1.45
CA ALA A 183 4.96 13.98 2.66
C ALA A 183 6.39 14.29 3.11
N ARG A 184 7.35 14.30 2.17
CA ARG A 184 8.76 14.63 2.45
C ARG A 184 8.95 16.07 2.94
N ASN A 185 8.24 17.03 2.34
CA ASN A 185 8.31 18.43 2.77
C ASN A 185 7.72 18.62 4.17
N CYS A 186 6.66 17.88 4.51
CA CYS A 186 6.11 17.84 5.86
C CYS A 186 7.11 17.25 6.85
N LEU A 187 7.57 16.01 6.63
CA LEU A 187 8.47 15.29 7.53
C LEU A 187 9.83 15.97 7.72
N SER A 188 10.30 16.75 6.74
CA SER A 188 11.54 17.53 6.87
C SER A 188 11.36 18.89 7.59
N GLY A 189 10.15 19.21 8.04
CA GLY A 189 9.79 20.49 8.66
C GLY A 189 9.78 21.68 7.69
N ARG A 190 9.95 21.44 6.38
CA ARG A 190 9.95 22.51 5.38
C ARG A 190 8.56 23.10 5.19
N ALA A 191 7.51 22.30 5.33
CA ALA A 191 6.14 22.78 5.25
C ALA A 191 5.85 23.79 6.37
N ALA A 192 6.14 23.42 7.63
CA ALA A 192 6.00 24.31 8.78
C ALA A 192 6.88 25.56 8.67
N SER A 193 8.09 25.45 8.13
CA SER A 193 8.95 26.63 7.90
C SER A 193 8.39 27.59 6.84
N LYS A 194 7.65 27.08 5.84
CA LYS A 194 7.12 27.90 4.75
C LYS A 194 5.74 28.47 5.06
N TYR A 195 4.96 27.76 5.88
CA TYR A 195 3.58 28.10 6.24
C TYR A 195 3.34 27.89 7.75
N PRO A 196 4.01 28.66 8.62
CA PRO A 196 4.02 28.42 10.07
C PRO A 196 2.65 28.62 10.74
N GLU A 197 1.76 29.42 10.14
CA GLU A 197 0.42 29.67 10.71
C GLU A 197 -0.62 28.62 10.31
N SER A 198 -0.36 27.84 9.26
CA SER A 198 -1.32 26.86 8.74
C SER A 198 -0.83 25.42 8.82
N VAL A 199 0.46 25.18 9.08
CA VAL A 199 1.04 23.83 9.10
C VAL A 199 1.99 23.69 10.30
N SER A 200 1.63 22.88 11.29
CA SER A 200 2.53 22.44 12.38
C SER A 200 3.58 21.41 11.92
N GLY A 201 3.47 20.96 10.66
CA GLY A 201 3.99 19.73 10.09
C GLY A 201 5.44 19.36 10.40
N SER A 202 5.59 18.23 11.10
CA SER A 202 6.84 17.46 11.16
C SER A 202 6.65 15.97 11.46
N THR A 203 5.40 15.50 11.57
CA THR A 203 5.06 14.12 11.90
C THR A 203 4.45 13.36 10.73
N ALA A 204 4.42 12.03 10.84
CA ALA A 204 3.72 11.17 9.89
C ALA A 204 2.20 11.44 9.85
N ALA A 205 1.60 11.77 10.99
CA ALA A 205 0.19 12.14 11.07
C ALA A 205 -0.11 13.43 10.29
N ASP A 206 0.74 14.46 10.44
CA ASP A 206 0.61 15.70 9.68
C ASP A 206 0.76 15.43 8.16
N ALA A 207 1.71 14.57 7.79
CA ALA A 207 1.92 14.20 6.39
C ALA A 207 0.69 13.49 5.80
N ALA A 208 0.08 12.57 6.56
CA ALA A 208 -1.15 11.90 6.15
C ALA A 208 -2.32 12.90 6.00
N ALA A 209 -2.51 13.80 6.96
CA ALA A 209 -3.56 14.82 6.92
C ALA A 209 -3.40 15.76 5.69
N LEU A 210 -2.18 16.22 5.40
CA LEU A 210 -1.91 17.05 4.22
C LEU A 210 -2.21 16.34 2.90
N LEU A 211 -1.99 15.03 2.82
CA LEU A 211 -2.32 14.23 1.65
C LEU A 211 -3.84 14.11 1.48
N VAL A 212 -4.59 13.91 2.57
CA VAL A 212 -6.05 13.89 2.56
C VAL A 212 -6.61 15.25 2.12
N GLU A 213 -6.16 16.34 2.72
CA GLU A 213 -6.58 17.70 2.36
C GLU A 213 -6.29 18.02 0.90
N LEU A 214 -5.11 17.62 0.40
CA LEU A 214 -4.76 17.79 -1.00
C LEU A 214 -5.69 17.02 -1.94
N ALA A 215 -6.05 15.78 -1.59
CA ALA A 215 -6.99 14.99 -2.39
C ALA A 215 -8.38 15.62 -2.43
N ILE A 216 -8.90 16.11 -1.29
CA ILE A 216 -10.16 16.85 -1.22
C ILE A 216 -10.08 18.12 -2.08
N ALA A 217 -9.00 18.90 -1.94
CA ALA A 217 -8.81 20.14 -2.70
C ALA A 217 -8.68 19.90 -4.22
N ARG A 218 -8.26 18.70 -4.64
CA ARG A 218 -8.21 18.28 -6.04
C ARG A 218 -9.52 17.63 -6.53
N GLY A 219 -10.56 17.64 -5.71
CA GLY A 219 -11.90 17.21 -6.10
C GLY A 219 -12.12 15.70 -6.01
N SER A 220 -11.34 14.98 -5.19
CA SER A 220 -11.69 13.60 -4.85
C SER A 220 -13.10 13.56 -4.24
N LYS A 221 -13.92 12.65 -4.75
CA LYS A 221 -15.31 12.43 -4.29
C LYS A 221 -15.47 11.12 -3.52
N ASP A 222 -14.38 10.42 -3.30
CA ASP A 222 -14.36 9.12 -2.65
C ASP A 222 -13.93 9.21 -1.19
N ASN A 223 -13.99 8.09 -0.46
CA ASN A 223 -13.39 7.95 0.85
C ASN A 223 -11.87 7.96 0.73
N ILE A 224 -11.22 8.83 1.52
CA ILE A 224 -9.77 9.02 1.47
C ILE A 224 -9.19 8.50 2.77
N SER A 225 -8.42 7.41 2.68
CA SER A 225 -7.66 6.84 3.79
C SER A 225 -6.17 6.89 3.45
N VAL A 226 -5.35 7.43 4.36
CA VAL A 226 -3.90 7.56 4.17
C VAL A 226 -3.18 7.14 5.44
N VAL A 227 -2.20 6.25 5.30
CA VAL A 227 -1.25 5.87 6.34
C VAL A 227 0.16 6.25 5.88
N VAL A 228 0.88 6.99 6.71
CA VAL A 228 2.30 7.30 6.50
C VAL A 228 3.11 6.61 7.59
N VAL A 229 4.11 5.84 7.19
CA VAL A 229 5.06 5.18 8.09
C VAL A 229 6.43 5.82 7.90
N GLU A 230 6.91 6.53 8.92
CA GLU A 230 8.26 7.10 8.90
C GLU A 230 9.29 5.98 9.12
N LEU A 231 10.17 5.76 8.15
CA LEU A 231 11.21 4.72 8.20
C LEU A 231 12.55 5.27 8.70
N ARG A 232 12.76 6.57 8.49
CA ARG A 232 13.94 7.32 8.93
C ARG A 232 13.54 8.76 9.24
N ARG A 233 14.03 9.28 10.37
CA ARG A 233 13.85 10.69 10.74
C ARG A 233 14.57 11.61 9.75
N LEU A 234 13.80 12.37 8.99
CA LEU A 234 14.33 13.40 8.09
C LEU A 234 14.74 14.62 8.91
N LYS A 235 15.99 15.06 8.75
CA LYS A 235 16.48 16.28 9.43
C LYS A 235 16.12 17.50 8.59
N SER A 236 15.69 18.58 9.25
CA SER A 236 15.57 19.87 8.59
C SER A 236 16.95 20.33 8.09
N ARG A 237 17.01 20.91 6.89
CA ARG A 237 18.26 21.46 6.33
C ARG A 237 18.89 22.51 7.26
N ALA A 238 18.07 23.27 7.99
CA ALA A 238 18.55 24.23 8.99
C ALA A 238 19.34 23.56 10.13
N ALA A 239 18.87 22.42 10.65
CA ALA A 239 19.57 21.68 11.69
C ALA A 239 20.85 20.99 11.18
N ALA A 240 20.87 20.58 9.90
CA ALA A 240 22.07 20.01 9.27
C ALA A 240 23.18 21.05 9.10
N VAL A 241 22.85 22.26 8.61
CA VAL A 241 23.81 23.36 8.42
C VAL A 241 24.40 23.85 9.75
N ILE A 242 23.60 23.92 10.82
CA ILE A 242 24.09 24.31 12.15
C ILE A 242 25.08 23.27 12.70
N LYS A 243 24.85 21.98 12.45
CA LYS A 243 25.75 20.90 12.90
C LYS A 243 27.06 20.84 12.09
N GLU A 244 26.97 21.08 10.78
CA GLU A 244 28.11 21.14 9.87
C GLU A 244 29.01 22.35 10.15
N ASN A 245 28.41 23.51 10.49
CA ASN A 245 29.18 24.66 10.95
C ASN A 245 29.83 24.44 12.32
N ARG A 246 29.18 23.71 13.25
CA ARG A 246 29.78 23.37 14.56
C ARG A 246 30.96 22.39 14.50
N THR A 247 31.03 21.56 13.47
CA THR A 247 32.10 20.57 13.28
C THR A 247 33.30 21.13 12.50
N ARG A 248 33.18 22.34 11.93
CA ARG A 248 34.25 23.02 11.19
C ARG A 248 35.17 23.89 12.07
N TRP A 249 34.86 24.05 13.36
CA TRP A 249 35.62 24.88 14.31
C TRP A 249 36.22 24.08 15.49
N HIS A 250 36.42 22.78 15.29
CA HIS A 250 37.19 21.90 16.17
C HIS A 250 38.23 21.17 15.32
#